data_AF-C7RH73-F1
#
_entry.id   AF-C7RH73-F1
#
_cell.length_a   1.000
_cell.length_b   1.000
_cell.length_c   1.000
_cell.angle_alpha   90.00
_cell.angle_beta   90.00
_cell.angle_gamma   90.00
#
_symmetry.space_group_name_H-M   'P 1'
#
loop_
_entity.id
_entity.type
_entity.pdbx_description
1 polymer ?
#
loop_
_entity_poly.entity_id
_entity_poly.type
_entity_poly.pdbx_seq_one_letter_code
_entity_poly.pdbx_strand_id
1 'polypeptide(L)'
;MKVVCRDKTPDGIDIQIENWHEDYPLLNQENDFLAAYPKDAISLIGNIRIEFRFSSGQECFGKYQDLIKGNCKIEDLKKYCTDPDKYRIKKFFDYMRK
;
A
#
# COMPACT_ATOMS: atom_id res chain seq x y z
N MET A 1 5.47 -14.21 5.19
CA MET A 1 5.63 -12.74 5.12
C MET A 1 5.73 -12.22 6.53
N LYS A 2 6.69 -11.33 6.79
CA LYS A 2 6.84 -10.68 8.10
C LYS A 2 6.37 -9.23 8.02
N VAL A 3 5.47 -8.84 8.91
CA VAL A 3 5.06 -7.43 9.03
C VAL A 3 6.13 -6.68 9.82
N VAL A 4 6.62 -5.59 9.23
CA VAL A 4 7.69 -4.76 9.80
C VAL A 4 7.10 -3.68 10.70
N CYS A 5 6.09 -2.98 10.20
CA CYS A 5 5.37 -1.94 10.96
C CYS A 5 3.95 -1.78 10.44
N ARG A 6 3.06 -1.28 11.31
CA ARG A 6 1.64 -1.02 11.03
C ARG A 6 1.27 0.34 11.58
N ASP A 7 0.48 1.09 10.82
CA ASP A 7 -0.08 2.37 11.26
C ASP A 7 -1.37 2.66 10.49
N LYS A 8 -1.96 3.83 10.75
CA LYS A 8 -3.10 4.37 10.04
C LYS A 8 -2.74 5.69 9.39
N THR A 9 -3.27 5.90 8.19
CA THR A 9 -3.28 7.24 7.59
C THR A 9 -4.24 8.16 8.37
N PRO A 10 -4.14 9.49 8.21
CA PRO A 10 -5.07 10.44 8.85
C PRO A 10 -6.56 10.21 8.51
N ASP A 11 -6.82 9.69 7.32
CA ASP A 11 -8.12 9.24 6.80
C ASP A 11 -8.52 7.83 7.28
N GLY A 12 -7.73 7.21 8.18
CA GLY A 12 -8.09 5.99 8.91
C GLY A 12 -7.82 4.69 8.17
N ILE A 13 -7.12 4.75 7.01
CA ILE A 13 -6.74 3.58 6.22
C ILE A 13 -5.62 2.83 6.94
N ASP A 14 -5.84 1.55 7.18
CA ASP A 14 -4.81 0.67 7.75
C ASP A 14 -3.70 0.43 6.70
N ILE A 15 -2.45 0.68 7.09
CA ILE A 15 -1.28 0.46 6.24
C ILE A 15 -0.20 -0.33 6.97
N GLN A 16 0.60 -1.09 6.23
CA GLN A 16 1.73 -1.82 6.80
C GLN A 16 2.88 -1.99 5.80
N ILE A 17 4.11 -2.03 6.32
CA ILE A 17 5.28 -2.48 5.55
C ILE A 17 5.47 -3.97 5.79
N GLU A 18 5.79 -4.68 4.73
CA GLU A 18 5.98 -6.12 4.73
C GLU A 18 7.36 -6.49 4.20
N ASN A 19 7.99 -7.46 4.84
CA ASN A 19 9.18 -8.12 4.35
C ASN A 19 8.80 -9.50 3.82
N TRP A 20 8.98 -9.68 2.52
CA TRP A 20 8.76 -10.94 1.81
C TRP A 20 10.07 -11.66 1.49
N HIS A 21 11.23 -11.08 1.81
CA HIS A 21 12.53 -11.65 1.49
C HIS A 21 12.75 -13.01 2.14
N GLU A 22 12.30 -13.18 3.40
CA GLU A 22 12.43 -14.45 4.13
C GLU A 22 11.64 -15.59 3.46
N ASP A 23 10.46 -15.31 2.88
CA ASP A 23 9.65 -16.33 2.20
C ASP A 23 10.01 -16.49 0.72
N TYR A 24 10.57 -15.44 0.12
CA TYR A 24 10.96 -15.39 -1.29
C TYR A 24 12.36 -14.77 -1.43
N PRO A 25 13.43 -15.56 -1.23
CA PRO A 25 14.81 -15.07 -1.26
C PRO A 25 15.22 -14.45 -2.61
N LEU A 26 14.48 -14.76 -3.69
CA LEU A 26 14.65 -14.18 -5.03
C LEU A 26 14.21 -12.71 -5.09
N LEU A 27 13.45 -12.22 -4.12
CA LEU A 27 13.18 -10.80 -3.97
C LEU A 27 14.42 -10.16 -3.35
N ASN A 28 15.31 -9.63 -4.17
CA ASN A 28 16.60 -9.07 -3.74
C ASN A 28 16.51 -7.80 -2.86
N GLN A 29 15.32 -7.43 -2.40
CA GLN A 29 15.09 -6.23 -1.62
C GLN A 29 14.24 -6.55 -0.39
N GLU A 30 14.73 -6.11 0.77
CA GLU A 30 13.99 -6.17 2.01
C GLU A 30 13.09 -4.95 2.17
N ASN A 31 11.91 -5.15 2.75
CA ASN A 31 10.99 -4.09 3.17
C ASN A 31 10.52 -3.18 2.02
N ASP A 32 10.53 -3.67 0.77
CA ASP A 32 10.11 -2.92 -0.43
C ASP A 32 8.59 -2.95 -0.69
N PHE A 33 7.81 -3.61 0.17
CA PHE A 33 6.36 -3.71 0.05
C PHE A 33 5.61 -2.89 1.10
N LEU A 34 4.63 -2.12 0.63
CA LEU A 34 3.62 -1.46 1.45
C LEU A 34 2.24 -1.99 1.05
N ALA A 35 1.45 -2.41 2.04
CA ALA A 35 0.08 -2.81 1.85
C ALA A 35 -0.88 -1.82 2.51
N ALA A 36 -1.97 -1.49 1.82
CA ALA A 36 -3.05 -0.65 2.33
C ALA A 36 -4.39 -1.39 2.32
N TYR A 37 -5.20 -1.16 3.36
CA TYR A 37 -6.48 -1.82 3.61
C TYR A 37 -7.59 -0.75 3.80
N PRO A 38 -8.04 -0.10 2.71
CA PRO A 38 -9.09 0.91 2.79
C PRO A 38 -10.41 0.30 3.26
N LYS A 39 -10.94 0.81 4.38
CA LYS A 39 -12.18 0.32 5.00
C LYS A 39 -13.42 0.62 4.17
N ASP A 40 -13.49 1.79 3.54
CA ASP A 40 -14.68 2.19 2.78
C ASP A 40 -14.86 1.40 1.48
N ALA A 41 -13.77 0.81 0.98
CA ALA A 41 -13.79 -0.06 -0.18
C ALA A 41 -14.53 -1.39 0.09
N ILE A 42 -14.69 -1.76 1.37
CA ILE A 42 -15.42 -2.97 1.83
C ILE A 42 -16.90 -2.87 1.47
N SER A 43 -17.50 -1.68 1.57
CA SER A 43 -18.93 -1.46 1.32
C SER A 43 -19.35 -1.54 -0.15
N LEU A 44 -18.42 -1.26 -1.08
CA LEU A 44 -18.69 -1.17 -2.51
C LEU A 44 -18.08 -2.33 -3.32
N ILE A 45 -16.98 -2.94 -2.85
CA ILE A 45 -16.14 -3.84 -3.67
C ILE A 45 -15.54 -5.02 -2.86
N GLY A 46 -15.87 -5.14 -1.57
CA GLY A 46 -15.33 -6.15 -0.65
C GLY A 46 -13.95 -5.78 -0.10
N ASN A 47 -13.34 -6.67 0.71
CA ASN A 47 -12.01 -6.45 1.27
C ASN A 47 -10.98 -6.23 0.16
N ILE A 48 -10.53 -4.99 -0.01
CA ILE A 48 -9.48 -4.62 -0.94
C ILE A 48 -8.18 -4.50 -0.15
N ARG A 49 -7.17 -5.22 -0.64
CA ARG A 49 -5.77 -5.02 -0.30
C ARG A 49 -5.10 -4.38 -1.50
N ILE A 50 -4.46 -3.24 -1.30
CA ILE A 50 -3.67 -2.58 -2.33
C ILE A 50 -2.21 -2.79 -1.98
N GLU A 51 -1.46 -3.31 -2.94
CA GLU A 51 -0.06 -3.64 -2.79
C GLU A 51 0.78 -2.67 -3.61
N PHE A 52 1.72 -2.03 -2.94
CA PHE A 52 2.69 -1.14 -3.56
C PHE A 52 4.08 -1.74 -3.40
N ARG A 53 4.83 -1.78 -4.51
CA ARG A 53 6.22 -2.21 -4.52
C ARG A 53 7.12 -1.05 -4.89
N PHE A 54 8.13 -0.83 -4.07
CA PHE A 54 9.10 0.24 -4.23
C PHE A 54 10.43 -0.28 -4.74
N SER A 55 11.31 0.65 -5.13
CA SER A 55 12.65 0.31 -5.62
C SER A 55 13.66 0.05 -4.51
N SER A 56 13.29 0.32 -3.25
CA SER A 56 14.08 0.04 -2.06
C SER A 56 13.23 0.13 -0.79
N GLY A 57 13.70 -0.50 0.29
CA GLY A 57 13.10 -0.32 1.62
C GLY A 57 13.13 1.13 2.10
N GLN A 58 14.16 1.91 1.77
CA GLN A 58 14.23 3.33 2.14
C GLN A 58 13.12 4.15 1.46
N GLU A 59 12.86 3.91 0.18
CA GLU A 59 11.73 4.56 -0.52
C GLU A 59 10.39 4.16 0.09
N CYS A 60 10.22 2.86 0.39
CA CYS A 60 9.03 2.32 1.04
C CYS A 60 8.77 3.00 2.41
N PHE A 61 9.78 3.05 3.28
CA PHE A 61 9.69 3.73 4.58
C PHE A 61 9.42 5.23 4.44
N GLY A 62 10.02 5.90 3.45
CA GLY A 62 9.75 7.31 3.16
C GLY A 62 8.27 7.53 2.84
N LYS A 63 7.71 6.75 1.92
CA LYS A 63 6.28 6.84 1.55
C LYS A 63 5.35 6.45 2.68
N TYR A 64 5.71 5.46 3.48
CA TYR A 64 4.98 5.10 4.67
C TYR A 64 4.89 6.26 5.67
N GLN A 65 6.00 6.94 5.94
CA GLN A 65 6.02 8.11 6.82
C GLN A 65 5.22 9.29 6.24
N ASP A 66 5.30 9.52 4.93
CA ASP A 66 4.52 10.55 4.26
C ASP A 66 3.01 10.28 4.37
N LEU A 67 2.58 9.02 4.24
CA LEU A 67 1.18 8.61 4.40
C LEU A 67 0.67 8.86 5.83
N ILE A 68 1.44 8.46 6.86
CA ILE A 68 1.05 8.64 8.28
C ILE A 68 0.92 10.12 8.63
N LYS A 69 1.80 10.96 8.10
CA LYS A 69 1.78 12.41 8.34
C LYS A 69 0.72 13.14 7.52
N GLY A 70 0.08 12.48 6.54
CA GLY A 70 -0.84 13.12 5.61
C GLY A 70 -0.16 13.99 4.55
N ASN A 71 1.15 13.83 4.34
CA ASN A 71 1.91 14.53 3.30
C ASN A 71 1.65 13.95 1.91
N CYS A 72 1.20 12.71 1.83
CA CYS A 72 0.75 12.06 0.61
C CYS A 72 -0.47 11.17 0.88
N LYS A 73 -1.24 10.87 -0.16
CA LYS A 73 -2.40 9.98 -0.11
C LYS A 73 -2.10 8.66 -0.81
N ILE A 74 -2.93 7.65 -0.53
CA ILE A 74 -2.85 6.33 -1.18
C ILE A 74 -2.98 6.43 -2.71
N GLU A 75 -3.80 7.36 -3.22
CA GLU A 75 -3.95 7.61 -4.67
C GLU A 75 -2.66 8.08 -5.35
N ASP A 76 -1.80 8.83 -4.63
CA ASP A 76 -0.51 9.29 -5.15
C ASP A 76 0.46 8.13 -5.39
N LEU A 77 0.23 7.00 -4.72
CA LEU A 77 1.05 5.80 -4.85
C LEU A 77 0.63 4.88 -5.99
N LYS A 78 -0.41 5.22 -6.78
CA LYS A 78 -0.94 4.38 -7.87
C LYS A 78 0.13 3.85 -8.82
N LYS A 79 1.17 4.64 -9.11
CA LYS A 79 2.29 4.23 -9.99
C LYS A 79 3.16 3.09 -9.44
N TYR A 80 3.12 2.87 -8.12
CA TYR A 80 3.84 1.79 -7.43
C TYR A 80 2.98 0.55 -7.23
N CYS A 81 1.69 0.61 -7.61
CA CYS A 81 0.77 -0.50 -7.43
C CYS A 81 1.23 -1.69 -8.29
N THR A 82 1.30 -2.88 -7.69
CA THR A 82 1.73 -4.10 -8.41
C THR A 82 0.70 -4.56 -9.45
N ASP A 83 -0.56 -4.16 -9.28
CA ASP A 83 -1.66 -4.47 -10.21
C ASP A 83 -2.72 -3.35 -10.23
N PRO A 84 -2.41 -2.19 -10.86
CA PRO A 84 -3.31 -1.04 -10.86
C PRO A 84 -4.58 -1.25 -11.70
N ASP A 85 -4.58 -2.22 -12.62
CA ASP A 85 -5.66 -2.45 -13.58
C ASP A 85 -6.70 -3.48 -13.12
N LYS A 86 -6.44 -4.22 -12.03
CA LYS A 86 -7.45 -5.04 -11.35
C LYS A 86 -8.73 -4.23 -11.13
N TYR A 87 -9.85 -4.75 -11.63
CA TYR A 87 -11.16 -4.09 -11.63
C TYR A 87 -11.52 -3.43 -10.29
N ARG A 88 -11.21 -4.11 -9.16
CA ARG A 88 -11.48 -3.59 -7.81
C ARG A 88 -10.59 -2.40 -7.43
N ILE A 89 -9.31 -2.47 -7.76
CA ILE A 89 -8.30 -1.45 -7.47
C ILE A 89 -8.52 -0.22 -8.36
N LYS A 90 -8.81 -0.42 -9.65
CA LYS A 90 -9.18 0.65 -10.58
C LYS A 90 -10.39 1.45 -10.08
N LYS A 91 -11.48 0.75 -9.72
CA LYS A 91 -12.68 1.39 -9.14
C LYS A 91 -12.40 2.16 -7.86
N PHE A 92 -11.52 1.64 -7.00
CA PHE A 92 -11.10 2.34 -5.79
C PHE A 92 -10.41 3.67 -6.13
N PHE A 93 -9.39 3.65 -7.00
CA PHE A 93 -8.70 4.88 -7.40
C PHE A 93 -9.62 5.86 -8.14
N ASP A 94 -10.57 5.38 -8.94
CA ASP A 94 -11.55 6.24 -9.61
C ASP A 94 -12.55 6.86 -8.61
N TYR A 95 -12.85 6.18 -7.49
CA TYR A 95 -13.68 6.69 -6.40
C TYR A 95 -12.96 7.79 -5.61
N MET A 96 -11.69 7.57 -5.24
CA MET A 96 -10.88 8.52 -4.46
C MET A 96 -10.67 9.88 -5.17
N ARG A 97 -10.83 9.94 -6.50
CA ARG A 97 -10.70 11.17 -7.29
C ARG A 97 -11.95 12.06 -7.30
N LYS A 98 -13.08 11.61 -6.74
CA LYS A 98 -14.35 12.35 -6.70
C LYS A 98 -14.47 13.18 -5.42
#